data_AF-A0A441UMY0-F1
#
_entry.id   AF-A0A441UMY0-F1
#
_cell.length_a   1.000
_cell.length_b   1.000
_cell.length_c   1.000
_cell.angle_alpha   90.00
_cell.angle_beta   90.00
_cell.angle_gamma   90.00
#
_symmetry.space_group_name_H-M   'P 1'
#
loop_
_entity.id
_entity.type
_entity.pdbx_description
1 polymer ?
#
loop_
_entity_poly.entity_id
_entity_poly.type
_entity_poly.pdbx_seq_one_letter_code
_entity_poly.pdbx_strand_id
1 'polypeptide(L)' 'MTYDRLLDAIGTILRDKLDNQHMDRFAPQARLNEDLYLDSVLILEIMLALELDHGVALPEEVISRQDLDTVDDL' A
#
# COMPACT_ATOMS: atom_id res chain seq x y z
N MET A 1 -2.16 -3.14 -15.11
CA MET A 1 -2.21 -4.26 -14.14
C MET A 1 -3.66 -4.48 -13.73
N THR A 2 -4.09 -5.70 -13.37
CA THR A 2 -5.44 -5.91 -12.83
C THR A 2 -5.44 -5.52 -11.35
N TYR A 3 -6.54 -4.94 -10.87
CA TYR A 3 -6.72 -4.51 -9.47
C TYR A 3 -6.33 -5.59 -8.44
N ASP A 4 -6.74 -6.84 -8.66
CA ASP A 4 -6.41 -7.95 -7.74
C ASP A 4 -4.90 -8.17 -7.58
N ARG A 5 -4.12 -7.97 -8.66
CA ARG A 5 -2.65 -8.09 -8.57
C ARG A 5 -2.02 -6.95 -7.78
N LEU A 6 -2.62 -5.76 -7.80
CA LEU A 6 -2.13 -4.62 -7.03
C LEU A 6 -2.33 -4.89 -5.54
N LEU A 7 -3.52 -5.37 -5.18
CA LEU A 7 -3.85 -5.74 -3.80
C LEU A 7 -2.92 -6.86 -3.28
N ASP A 8 -2.67 -7.89 -4.09
CA ASP A 8 -1.73 -8.97 -3.75
C ASP A 8 -0.29 -8.44 -3.57
N ALA A 9 0.15 -7.51 -4.42
CA ALA A 9 1.47 -6.90 -4.34
C ALA A 9 1.61 -6.07 -3.06
N ILE A 10 0.62 -5.22 -2.73
CA ILE A 10 0.58 -4.44 -1.50
C ILE A 10 0.61 -5.38 -0.29
N GLY A 11 -0.22 -6.43 -0.29
CA GLY A 11 -0.25 -7.42 0.80
C GLY A 11 1.08 -8.16 0.98
N THR A 12 1.77 -8.46 -0.12
CA THR A 12 3.10 -9.08 -0.09
C THR A 12 4.14 -8.13 0.50
N ILE A 13 4.15 -6.86 0.09
CA ILE A 13 5.07 -5.85 0.64
C ILE A 13 4.82 -5.64 2.14
N LEU A 14 3.55 -5.53 2.55
CA LEU A 14 3.20 -5.35 3.95
C LEU A 14 3.66 -6.52 4.82
N ARG A 15 3.53 -7.76 4.33
CA ARG A 15 3.96 -8.95 5.05
C ARG A 15 5.47 -9.16 5.02
N ASP A 16 6.08 -9.07 3.84
CA ASP A 16 7.44 -9.54 3.62
C ASP A 16 8.49 -8.44 3.81
N LYS A 17 8.16 -7.18 3.50
CA LYS A 17 9.06 -6.03 3.68
C LYS A 17 8.82 -5.29 4.99
N LEU A 18 7.56 -4.99 5.30
CA LEU A 18 7.20 -4.19 6.47
C LEU A 18 6.93 -5.01 7.74
N ASP A 19 6.88 -6.35 7.63
CA ASP A 19 6.54 -7.27 8.73
C ASP A 19 5.32 -6.78 9.53
N ASN A 20 4.29 -6.33 8.80
CA ASN A 20 3.14 -5.69 9.41
C ASN A 20 2.36 -6.70 10.25
N GLN A 21 2.18 -6.40 11.54
CA GLN A 21 1.50 -7.29 12.48
C GLN A 21 -0.04 -7.24 12.35
N HIS A 22 -0.57 -6.31 11.56
CA HIS A 22 -2.01 -6.08 11.40
C HIS A 22 -2.56 -6.65 10.08
N MET A 23 -1.87 -7.61 9.47
CA MET A 23 -2.34 -8.28 8.25
C MET A 23 -3.71 -8.96 8.39
N ASP A 24 -4.14 -9.28 9.61
CA ASP A 24 -5.49 -9.79 9.90
C ASP A 24 -6.60 -8.79 9.54
N ARG A 25 -6.27 -7.50 9.48
CA ARG A 25 -7.18 -6.42 9.09
C ARG A 25 -6.97 -5.93 7.66
N PHE A 26 -6.04 -6.53 6.91
CA PHE A 26 -5.77 -6.14 5.54
C PHE A 26 -6.98 -6.44 4.64
N ALA A 27 -7.59 -5.38 4.13
CA ALA A 27 -8.72 -5.41 3.20
C ALA A 27 -8.70 -4.13 2.35
N PRO A 28 -9.33 -4.11 1.17
CA PRO A 28 -9.44 -2.89 0.35
C PRO A 28 -9.94 -1.67 1.13
N GLN A 29 -10.98 -1.87 1.95
CA GLN A 29 -11.59 -0.84 2.78
C GLN A 29 -10.86 -0.58 4.10
N ALA A 30 -9.75 -1.28 4.38
CA ALA A 30 -9.01 -1.10 5.64
C ALA A 30 -8.29 0.24 5.63
N ARG A 31 -8.32 0.93 6.77
CA ARG A 31 -7.67 2.23 6.90
C ARG A 31 -6.16 2.07 7.02
N LEU A 32 -5.42 2.79 6.18
CA LEU A 32 -3.96 2.73 6.15
C LEU A 32 -3.37 3.09 7.52
N ASN A 33 -3.78 4.21 8.10
CA ASN A 33 -3.23 4.69 9.38
C ASN A 33 -3.81 4.00 10.62
N GLU A 34 -5.10 3.62 10.61
CA GLU A 34 -5.82 3.16 11.80
C GLU A 34 -5.87 1.64 11.91
N ASP A 35 -6.07 0.94 10.78
CA ASP A 35 -6.16 -0.52 10.77
C ASP A 35 -4.79 -1.16 10.53
N LEU A 36 -4.00 -0.57 9.64
CA LEU A 36 -2.68 -1.08 9.24
C LEU A 36 -1.51 -0.34 9.87
N TYR A 37 -1.77 0.75 10.60
CA TYR A 37 -0.75 1.57 11.26
C TYR A 37 0.37 2.04 10.30
N LEU A 38 -0.02 2.41 9.09
CA LEU A 38 0.86 2.92 8.05
C LEU A 38 0.92 4.44 8.12
N ASP A 39 2.12 4.93 8.43
CA ASP A 39 2.46 6.35 8.36
C ASP A 39 2.79 6.76 6.92
N SER A 40 2.85 8.06 6.65
CA SER A 40 3.20 8.60 5.32
C SER A 40 4.54 8.08 4.77
N VAL A 41 5.51 7.79 5.65
CA VAL A 41 6.80 7.20 5.26
C VAL A 41 6.63 5.75 4.81
N LEU A 42 5.85 4.95 5.53
CA LEU A 42 5.58 3.55 5.18
C LEU A 42 4.77 3.47 3.88
N ILE A 43 3.81 4.38 3.69
CA ILE A 43 3.05 4.49 2.44
C ILE A 43 3.99 4.76 1.26
N LEU A 44 4.90 5.74 1.38
CA LEU A 44 5.90 6.02 0.36
C LEU A 44 6.81 4.82 0.07
N GLU A 45 7.20 4.07 1.11
CA GLU A 45 8.02 2.87 0.96
C GLU A 45 7.29 1.76 0.20
N ILE A 46 5.99 1.57 0.47
CA ILE A 46 5.13 0.64 -0.28
C ILE A 46 5.05 1.05 -1.75
N MET A 47 4.81 2.34 -2.00
CA MET A 47 4.74 2.87 -3.37
C MET A 47 6.04 2.62 -4.14
N LEU A 48 7.18 2.91 -3.52
CA LEU A 48 8.49 2.67 -4.12
C LEU A 48 8.74 1.17 -4.36
N ALA A 49 8.35 0.32 -3.41
CA ALA A 49 8.46 -1.13 -3.56
C ALA A 49 7.57 -1.66 -4.71
N LEU A 50 6.37 -1.12 -4.90
CA LEU A 50 5.50 -1.46 -6.03
C LEU A 50 6.14 -1.08 -7.37
N GLU A 51 6.77 0.10 -7.44
CA GLU A 51 7.45 0.54 -8.65
C GLU A 51 8.68 -0.34 -8.97
N LEU A 52 9.49 -0.64 -7.96
CA LEU A 52 10.72 -1.43 -8.13
C LEU A 52 10.46 -2.93 -8.37
N ASP A 53 9.59 -3.54 -7.57
CA ASP A 53 9.38 -4.99 -7.58
C ASP A 53 8.39 -5.41 -8.68
N HIS A 54 7.41 -4.56 -8.99
CA HIS A 54 6.33 -4.87 -9.93
C HIS A 54 6.35 -4.02 -11.21
N GLY A 55 7.24 -3.02 -11.31
CA GLY A 55 7.33 -2.15 -12.48
C GLY A 55 6.12 -1.22 -12.63
N VAL A 56 5.39 -0.97 -11.54
CA VAL A 56 4.19 -0.14 -11.54
C VAL A 56 4.62 1.30 -11.29
N ALA A 57 4.66 2.12 -12.35
CA ALA A 57 4.82 3.55 -12.20
C ALA A 57 3.55 4.12 -11.55
N LEU A 58 3.63 4.46 -10.27
CA LEU A 58 2.57 5.16 -9.58
C LEU A 58 2.53 6.62 -10.05
N PRO A 59 1.36 7.16 -10.43
CA PRO A 59 1.26 8.56 -10.85
C PRO A 59 1.71 9.49 -9.71
N GLU A 60 2.42 10.57 -10.04
CA GLU A 60 2.82 11.59 -9.06
C GLU A 60 1.61 12.18 -8.32
N GLU A 61 0.42 12.19 -8.95
CA GLU A 61 -0.81 12.65 -8.31
C GLU A 61 -1.29 11.71 -7.19
N VAL A 62 -0.90 10.43 -7.20
CA VAL A 62 -1.19 9.49 -6.10
C VAL A 62 -0.17 9.66 -4.98
N ILE A 63 1.10 9.86 -5.32
CA ILE A 63 2.17 10.14 -4.34
C ILE A 63 1.91 11.46 -3.59
N SER A 64 1.37 12.46 -4.30
CA SER A 64 1.04 13.76 -3.72
C SER A 64 -0.30 13.81 -2.99
N ARG A 65 -1.12 12.74 -3.05
CA ARG A 65 -2.39 12.67 -2.34
C ARG A 65 -2.13 12.49 -0.85
N GLN A 66 -2.47 13.50 -0.08
CA GLN A 66 -2.51 13.44 1.38
C GLN A 66 -3.78 12.72 1.89
N ASP A 67 -4.70 12.38 1.00
CA ASP A 67 -6.03 11.82 1.33
C ASP A 67 -6.11 10.29 1.16
N LEU A 68 -4.97 9.59 1.15
CA LEU A 68 -4.96 8.13 1.13
C LEU A 68 -5.44 7.63 2.50
N ASP A 69 -6.71 7.23 2.56
CA ASP A 69 -7.34 6.79 3.82
C ASP A 69 -7.38 5.27 3.88
N THR A 70 -7.58 4.59 2.75
CA THR A 70 -7.75 3.13 2.66
C THR A 70 -6.80 2.45 1.68
N VAL A 71 -6.69 1.12 1.76
CA VAL A 71 -5.88 0.32 0.82
C VAL A 71 -6.35 0.49 -0.63
N ASP A 72 -7.65 0.68 -0.86
CA ASP A 72 -8.24 0.91 -2.18
C ASP A 72 -7.84 2.24 -2.82
N ASP A 73 -7.33 3.18 -2.02
CA ASP A 73 -6.88 4.48 -2.51
C ASP A 73 -5.45 4.45 -3.11
N LEU A 74 -4.71 3.34 -2.88
CA LEU A 74 -3.34 3.09 -3.41
C LEU A 74 -3.36 2.58 -4.86
#